data_AF-A0A7X6K849-F1
#
_entry.id   AF-A0A7X6K849-F1
#
_cell.length_a   1.000
_cell.length_b   1.000
_cell.length_c   1.000
_cell.angle_alpha   90.00
_cell.angle_beta   90.00
_cell.angle_gamma   90.00
#
_symmetry.space_group_name_H-M   'P 1'
#
loop_
_entity.id
_entity.type
_entity.pdbx_description
1 polymer ?
#
loop_
_entity_poly.entity_id
_entity_poly.type
_entity_poly.pdbx_seq_one_letter_code
_entity_poly.pdbx_strand_id
1 'polypeptide(L)'
;NKHYMQWYRKQPKCRAEDCSSIQAAHYYCRPHEQLALTTRTLAMQQKTLQRFRRAIEPDWGTGCWMWQERANEDGYGQFHAGGAWLAHRFSYVWFCGGHERGKVLDHLCNRPLCVRPDHMLPMTNTNNSSLRQERAFAVEREFFRAARITPRYLSVIKWAVDNDLPSGKPARPSDAKRMPEK
;
A
#
# COMPACT_ATOMS: atom_id res chain seq x y z
N ASN A 1 27.49 16.71 1.63
CA ASN A 1 26.27 17.27 2.27
C ASN A 1 25.59 18.46 1.55
N LYS A 2 26.18 19.08 0.50
CA LYS A 2 25.53 20.18 -0.25
C LYS A 2 24.64 19.74 -1.44
N HIS A 3 24.80 18.49 -1.89
CA HIS A 3 24.13 17.95 -3.09
C HIS A 3 22.64 17.63 -2.89
N TYR A 4 22.28 17.11 -1.70
CA TYR A 4 20.89 16.77 -1.33
C TYR A 4 19.96 18.00 -1.24
N MET A 5 20.45 19.11 -0.67
CA MET A 5 19.67 20.36 -0.54
C MET A 5 19.38 21.04 -1.89
N GLN A 6 20.23 20.85 -2.90
CA GLN A 6 20.00 21.38 -4.26
C GLN A 6 18.89 20.63 -5.00
N TRP A 7 18.71 19.33 -4.74
CA TRP A 7 17.62 18.53 -5.30
C TRP A 7 16.25 18.97 -4.76
N TYR A 8 16.17 19.28 -3.47
CA TYR A 8 14.96 19.79 -2.82
C TYR A 8 14.49 21.15 -3.40
N ARG A 9 15.42 22.00 -3.85
CA ARG A 9 15.11 23.32 -4.45
C ARG A 9 14.53 23.25 -5.87
N LYS A 10 14.67 22.11 -6.57
CA LYS A 10 14.16 21.91 -7.94
C LYS A 10 12.82 21.19 -7.99
N GLN A 11 12.30 20.73 -6.85
CA GLN A 11 10.99 20.06 -6.79
C GLN A 11 9.88 21.10 -6.98
N PRO A 12 8.95 20.89 -7.94
CA PRO A 12 7.78 21.74 -8.06
C PRO A 12 6.94 21.77 -6.77
N LYS A 13 6.18 22.85 -6.59
CA LYS A 13 5.23 22.97 -5.49
C LYS A 13 4.09 21.96 -5.68
N CYS A 14 3.54 21.47 -4.56
CA CYS A 14 2.31 20.69 -4.55
C CYS A 14 1.18 21.48 -5.22
N ARG A 15 0.37 20.82 -6.05
CA ARG A 15 -0.79 21.44 -6.72
C ARG A 15 -2.07 21.51 -5.89
N ALA A 16 -2.02 21.10 -4.63
CA ALA A 16 -3.17 21.22 -3.75
C ALA A 16 -3.38 22.69 -3.39
N GLU A 17 -4.64 23.12 -3.33
CA GLU A 17 -5.01 24.46 -2.89
C GLU A 17 -4.38 24.76 -1.52
N ASP A 18 -3.84 25.98 -1.38
CA ASP A 18 -3.16 26.47 -0.17
C ASP A 18 -1.99 25.62 0.35
N CYS A 19 -1.43 24.72 -0.48
CA CYS A 19 -0.27 23.92 -0.11
C CYS A 19 1.04 24.54 -0.64
N SER A 20 1.81 25.15 0.25
CA SER A 20 3.13 25.72 -0.07
C SER A 20 4.25 24.67 -0.18
N SER A 21 3.92 23.41 0.09
CA SER A 21 4.93 22.41 0.34
C SER A 21 5.44 21.76 -0.96
N ILE A 22 6.72 21.36 -0.97
CA ILE A 22 7.32 20.71 -2.16
C ILE A 22 6.70 19.33 -2.43
N GLN A 23 6.63 18.95 -3.71
CA GLN A 23 6.10 17.66 -4.15
C GLN A 23 7.07 16.50 -3.89
N ALA A 24 6.54 15.27 -3.86
CA ALA A 24 7.33 14.05 -3.77
C ALA A 24 7.17 13.12 -4.98
N ALA A 25 6.00 13.14 -5.63
CA ALA A 25 5.68 12.48 -6.90
C ALA A 25 4.33 13.01 -7.40
N HIS A 26 3.98 12.74 -8.67
CA HIS A 26 2.64 13.00 -9.23
C HIS A 26 2.07 14.42 -9.05
N TYR A 27 2.92 15.44 -8.93
CA TYR A 27 2.53 16.84 -8.68
C TYR A 27 1.88 17.15 -7.33
N TYR A 28 1.86 16.18 -6.41
CA TYR A 28 1.32 16.36 -5.08
C TYR A 28 2.34 15.91 -4.03
N CYS A 29 2.20 16.45 -2.82
CA CYS A 29 2.99 15.98 -1.70
C CYS A 29 2.38 14.77 -1.03
N ARG A 30 3.13 14.09 -0.14
CA ARG A 30 2.66 12.85 0.50
C ARG A 30 1.28 12.96 1.17
N PRO A 31 0.94 14.04 1.91
CA PRO A 31 -0.41 14.21 2.44
C PRO A 31 -1.50 14.38 1.38
N HIS A 32 -1.18 15.05 0.26
CA HIS A 32 -2.13 15.38 -0.81
C HIS A 32 -2.08 14.44 -2.01
N GLU A 33 -1.30 13.37 -1.93
CA GLU A 33 -1.02 12.50 -3.07
C GLU A 33 -2.27 11.80 -3.60
N GLN A 34 -3.30 11.64 -2.76
CA GLN A 34 -4.59 11.11 -3.17
C GLN A 34 -5.26 11.96 -4.25
N LEU A 35 -5.02 13.29 -4.29
CA LEU A 35 -5.55 14.18 -5.32
C LEU A 35 -5.06 13.81 -6.73
N ALA A 36 -3.89 13.16 -6.86
CA ALA A 36 -3.41 12.64 -8.15
C ALA A 36 -4.36 11.58 -8.75
N LEU A 37 -5.13 10.92 -7.89
CA LEU A 37 -5.99 9.80 -8.23
C LEU A 37 -7.47 10.22 -8.26
N THR A 38 -7.91 11.03 -7.29
CA THR A 38 -9.32 11.39 -7.09
C THR A 38 -9.80 12.58 -7.93
N THR A 39 -8.89 13.43 -8.43
CA THR A 39 -9.26 14.54 -9.34
C THR A 39 -9.61 14.07 -10.76
N ARG A 40 -9.40 12.79 -11.06
CA ARG A 40 -9.74 12.17 -12.36
C ARG A 40 -11.25 11.89 -12.45
N THR A 41 -11.78 11.77 -13.66
CA THR A 41 -13.20 11.41 -13.84
C THR A 41 -13.52 10.04 -13.23
N LEU A 42 -14.75 9.84 -12.76
CA LEU A 42 -15.18 8.57 -12.14
C LEU A 42 -14.95 7.36 -13.07
N ALA A 43 -15.18 7.50 -14.37
CA ALA A 43 -14.92 6.44 -15.35
C ALA A 43 -13.42 6.05 -15.39
N MET A 44 -12.52 7.03 -15.32
CA MET A 44 -11.08 6.77 -15.28
C MET A 44 -10.64 6.13 -13.97
N GLN A 45 -11.24 6.53 -12.86
CA GLN A 45 -11.03 5.94 -11.54
C GLN A 45 -11.43 4.46 -11.54
N GLN A 46 -12.64 4.15 -12.02
CA GLN A 46 -13.14 2.78 -12.13
C GLN A 46 -12.25 1.92 -13.03
N LYS A 47 -11.86 2.42 -14.22
CA LYS A 47 -10.97 1.70 -15.12
C LYS A 47 -9.60 1.43 -14.48
N THR A 48 -9.08 2.39 -13.72
CA THR A 48 -7.83 2.22 -12.96
C THR A 48 -7.97 1.11 -11.92
N LEU A 49 -9.05 1.13 -11.13
CA LEU A 49 -9.30 0.11 -10.10
C LEU A 49 -9.53 -1.29 -10.67
N GLN A 50 -10.25 -1.40 -11.79
CA GLN A 50 -10.44 -2.69 -12.48
C GLN A 50 -9.11 -3.27 -12.94
N ARG A 51 -8.23 -2.45 -13.53
CA ARG A 51 -6.87 -2.86 -13.91
C ARG A 51 -6.05 -3.27 -12.69
N PHE A 52 -6.16 -2.52 -11.60
CA PHE A 52 -5.45 -2.82 -10.36
C PHE A 52 -5.91 -4.15 -9.76
N ARG A 53 -7.22 -4.42 -9.70
CA ARG A 53 -7.78 -5.68 -9.21
C ARG A 53 -7.32 -6.89 -10.01
N ARG A 54 -7.26 -6.78 -11.34
CA ARG A 54 -6.83 -7.90 -12.23
C ARG A 54 -5.40 -8.36 -11.97
N ALA A 55 -4.57 -7.48 -11.41
CA ALA A 55 -3.18 -7.75 -11.07
C ALA A 55 -2.99 -8.38 -9.67
N ILE A 56 -4.07 -8.72 -8.98
CA ILE A 56 -4.03 -9.22 -7.59
C ILE A 56 -4.52 -10.67 -7.53
N GLU A 57 -3.68 -11.51 -6.93
CA GLU A 57 -4.03 -12.85 -6.47
C GLU A 57 -4.32 -12.81 -4.95
N PRO A 58 -5.47 -13.33 -4.48
CA PRO A 58 -5.77 -13.40 -3.05
C PRO A 58 -4.98 -14.52 -2.35
N ASP A 59 -4.25 -14.18 -1.29
CA ASP A 59 -3.69 -15.18 -0.36
C ASP A 59 -4.58 -15.24 0.89
N TRP A 60 -5.49 -16.22 0.93
CA TRP A 60 -6.41 -16.42 2.06
C TRP A 60 -5.73 -16.95 3.33
N GLY A 61 -4.56 -17.56 3.21
CA GLY A 61 -3.80 -18.08 4.34
C GLY A 61 -3.11 -16.98 5.14
N THR A 62 -2.64 -15.91 4.46
CA THR A 62 -2.01 -14.76 5.11
C THR A 62 -2.89 -13.50 5.13
N GLY A 63 -3.97 -13.49 4.35
CA GLY A 63 -4.81 -12.32 4.12
C GLY A 63 -4.17 -11.29 3.18
N CYS A 64 -3.07 -11.61 2.51
CA CYS A 64 -2.39 -10.68 1.60
C CYS A 64 -3.12 -10.54 0.26
N TRP A 65 -2.94 -9.38 -0.37
CA TRP A 65 -3.30 -9.15 -1.77
C TRP A 65 -2.00 -9.20 -2.57
N MET A 66 -1.70 -10.32 -3.21
CA MET A 66 -0.40 -10.56 -3.83
C MET A 66 -0.37 -10.01 -5.26
N TRP A 67 0.51 -9.05 -5.51
CA TRP A 67 0.73 -8.47 -6.84
C TRP A 67 1.35 -9.49 -7.80
N GLN A 68 0.77 -9.63 -9.00
CA GLN A 68 1.18 -10.59 -10.02
C GLN A 68 1.79 -9.96 -11.27
N GLU A 69 1.83 -8.63 -11.34
CA GLU A 69 2.39 -7.89 -12.47
C GLU A 69 3.86 -7.49 -12.21
N ARG A 70 4.44 -6.71 -13.12
CA ARG A 70 5.84 -6.26 -13.06
C ARG A 70 6.24 -5.75 -11.67
N ALA A 71 7.43 -6.11 -11.25
CA ALA A 71 8.12 -5.59 -10.07
C ALA A 71 9.43 -4.92 -10.47
N ASN A 72 9.95 -4.03 -9.63
CA ASN A 72 11.28 -3.44 -9.81
C ASN A 72 12.39 -4.40 -9.34
N GLU A 73 13.65 -4.00 -9.51
CA GLU A 73 14.82 -4.78 -9.10
C GLU A 73 14.85 -5.07 -7.59
N ASP A 74 14.23 -4.21 -6.77
CA ASP A 74 14.10 -4.40 -5.32
C ASP A 74 12.92 -5.31 -4.92
N GLY A 75 12.19 -5.88 -5.89
CA GLY A 75 11.06 -6.79 -5.64
C GLY A 75 9.73 -6.11 -5.30
N TYR A 76 9.60 -4.79 -5.47
CA TYR A 76 8.34 -4.07 -5.28
C TYR A 76 7.51 -4.01 -6.56
N GLY A 77 6.23 -4.38 -6.46
CA GLY A 77 5.28 -4.28 -7.57
C GLY A 77 5.17 -2.86 -8.14
N GLN A 78 5.00 -2.75 -9.45
CA GLN A 78 4.86 -1.50 -10.19
C GLN A 78 3.48 -1.41 -10.85
N PHE A 79 2.86 -0.23 -10.80
CA PHE A 79 1.56 0.02 -11.39
C PHE A 79 1.50 1.38 -12.09
N HIS A 80 0.85 1.45 -13.26
CA HIS A 80 0.74 2.69 -14.03
C HIS A 80 -0.70 3.25 -14.02
N ALA A 81 -0.86 4.39 -13.33
CA ALA A 81 -2.11 5.11 -13.16
C ALA A 81 -1.89 6.64 -13.29
N GLY A 82 -1.86 7.15 -14.53
CA GLY A 82 -1.55 8.57 -14.80
C GLY A 82 -0.13 8.97 -14.40
N GLY A 83 0.77 8.00 -14.32
CA GLY A 83 2.10 8.09 -13.75
C GLY A 83 2.51 6.74 -13.17
N ALA A 84 3.81 6.53 -12.97
CA ALA A 84 4.35 5.29 -12.42
C ALA A 84 4.26 5.29 -10.88
N TRP A 85 3.67 4.23 -10.32
CA TRP A 85 3.51 4.02 -8.89
C TRP A 85 4.17 2.72 -8.46
N LEU A 86 4.64 2.66 -7.21
CA LEU A 86 4.74 1.38 -6.51
C LEU A 86 3.31 0.89 -6.22
N ALA A 87 3.02 -0.37 -6.53
CA ALA A 87 1.67 -0.93 -6.47
C ALA A 87 1.07 -0.85 -5.06
N HIS A 88 1.87 -1.15 -4.03
CA HIS A 88 1.43 -1.03 -2.64
C HIS A 88 1.13 0.41 -2.23
N ARG A 89 1.89 1.39 -2.75
CA ARG A 89 1.67 2.81 -2.47
C ARG A 89 0.45 3.34 -3.19
N PHE A 90 0.22 2.93 -4.44
CA PHE A 90 -1.03 3.22 -5.14
C PHE A 90 -2.23 2.77 -4.30
N SER A 91 -2.21 1.52 -3.83
CA SER A 91 -3.26 0.96 -2.99
C SER A 91 -3.46 1.77 -1.70
N TYR A 92 -2.37 2.02 -0.97
CA TYR A 92 -2.42 2.81 0.26
C TYR A 92 -3.01 4.20 0.02
N VAL A 93 -2.52 4.92 -0.99
CA VAL A 93 -3.00 6.26 -1.32
C VAL A 93 -4.46 6.26 -1.74
N TRP A 94 -4.90 5.25 -2.49
CA TRP A 94 -6.27 5.13 -2.93
C TRP A 94 -7.24 4.93 -1.75
N PHE A 95 -6.94 3.95 -0.87
CA PHE A 95 -7.88 3.52 0.16
C PHE A 95 -7.73 4.25 1.50
N CYS A 96 -6.50 4.64 1.85
CA CYS A 96 -6.16 5.26 3.13
C CYS A 96 -5.83 6.75 2.98
N GLY A 97 -5.61 7.22 1.77
CA GLY A 97 -5.15 8.57 1.48
C GLY A 97 -3.62 8.72 1.57
N GLY A 98 -3.17 9.96 1.51
CA GLY A 98 -1.77 10.30 1.69
C GLY A 98 -1.23 9.93 3.07
N HIS A 99 0.10 9.93 3.21
CA HIS A 99 0.76 9.77 4.51
C HIS A 99 1.60 10.99 4.85
N GLU A 100 1.98 11.13 6.12
CA GLU A 100 2.83 12.23 6.58
C GLU A 100 4.19 12.24 5.85
N ARG A 101 4.77 13.44 5.74
CA ARG A 101 6.09 13.66 5.16
C ARG A 101 7.18 12.99 6.00
N GLY A 102 8.26 12.55 5.35
CA GLY A 102 9.39 11.91 6.03
C GLY A 102 9.14 10.48 6.51
N LYS A 103 7.92 9.95 6.30
CA LYS A 103 7.59 8.54 6.53
C LYS A 103 7.68 7.73 5.24
N VAL A 104 8.03 6.46 5.38
CA VAL A 104 7.97 5.42 4.34
C VAL A 104 6.91 4.39 4.71
N LEU A 105 6.28 3.80 3.71
CA LEU A 105 5.35 2.69 3.93
C LEU A 105 6.16 1.41 4.10
N ASP A 106 5.92 0.71 5.20
CA ASP A 106 6.54 -0.58 5.48
C ASP A 106 5.48 -1.68 5.55
N HIS A 107 5.80 -2.83 4.96
CA HIS A 107 4.94 -4.00 4.93
C HIS A 107 4.97 -4.69 6.29
N LEU A 108 3.90 -4.53 7.07
CA LEU A 108 3.68 -5.29 8.30
C LEU A 108 3.72 -6.80 8.04
N CYS A 109 3.31 -7.23 6.85
CA CYS A 109 3.36 -8.64 6.45
C CYS A 109 4.71 -9.14 5.94
N ASN A 110 5.73 -8.28 5.86
CA ASN A 110 7.07 -8.59 5.34
C ASN A 110 7.07 -9.24 3.94
N ARG A 111 6.06 -8.94 3.12
CA ARG A 111 5.90 -9.45 1.75
C ARG A 111 5.91 -8.27 0.77
N PRO A 112 7.03 -8.02 0.07
CA PRO A 112 7.19 -6.83 -0.79
C PRO A 112 6.12 -6.67 -1.89
N LEU A 113 5.60 -7.80 -2.38
CA LEU A 113 4.54 -7.84 -3.39
C LEU A 113 3.12 -7.74 -2.82
N CYS A 114 2.94 -7.72 -1.50
CA CYS A 114 1.62 -7.47 -0.95
C CYS A 114 1.21 -6.01 -1.22
N VAL A 115 -0.01 -5.82 -1.70
CA VAL A 115 -0.59 -4.50 -1.98
C VAL A 115 -1.82 -4.20 -1.11
N ARG A 116 -2.06 -5.02 -0.09
CA ARG A 116 -3.15 -4.81 0.86
C ARG A 116 -2.83 -3.57 1.71
N PRO A 117 -3.64 -2.50 1.68
CA PRO A 117 -3.27 -1.20 2.24
C PRO A 117 -3.21 -1.20 3.78
N ASP A 118 -4.06 -1.98 4.45
CA ASP A 118 -4.03 -2.19 5.90
C ASP A 118 -2.86 -3.10 6.36
N HIS A 119 -2.10 -3.68 5.42
CA HIS A 119 -0.80 -4.32 5.72
C HIS A 119 0.37 -3.33 5.65
N MET A 120 0.11 -2.04 5.40
CA MET A 120 1.14 -1.00 5.37
C MET A 120 1.09 -0.14 6.63
N LEU A 121 2.26 0.24 7.13
CA LEU A 121 2.39 1.22 8.19
C LEU A 121 3.32 2.36 7.75
N PRO A 122 2.88 3.63 7.77
CA PRO A 122 3.78 4.76 7.62
C PRO A 122 4.71 4.85 8.84
N MET A 123 6.01 4.67 8.62
CA MET A 123 7.03 4.72 9.67
C MET A 123 8.17 5.66 9.30
N THR A 124 8.89 6.16 10.30
CA THR A 124 10.17 6.83 10.07
C THR A 124 11.24 5.80 9.71
N ASN A 125 12.26 6.20 8.93
CA ASN A 125 13.34 5.30 8.50
C ASN A 125 14.07 4.63 9.68
N THR A 126 14.17 5.31 10.83
CA THR A 126 14.80 4.77 12.05
C THR A 126 14.04 3.58 12.63
N ASN A 127 12.71 3.57 12.54
CA ASN A 127 11.88 2.50 13.09
C ASN A 127 11.81 1.27 12.16
N ASN A 128 12.09 1.46 10.87
CA ASN A 128 12.04 0.41 9.85
C ASN A 128 13.12 -0.67 10.07
N SER A 129 14.35 -0.27 10.42
CA SER A 129 15.47 -1.21 10.57
C SER A 129 15.32 -2.15 11.79
N SER A 130 14.86 -1.65 12.93
CA SER A 130 14.66 -2.46 14.14
C SER A 130 13.54 -3.48 13.97
N LEU A 131 12.40 -3.07 13.40
CA LEU A 131 11.28 -3.98 13.15
C LEU A 131 11.59 -5.03 12.09
N ARG A 132 12.44 -4.71 11.10
CA ARG A 132 12.93 -5.70 10.13
C ARG A 132 13.76 -6.79 10.78
N GLN A 133 14.63 -6.44 11.73
CA GLN A 133 15.41 -7.44 12.49
C GLN A 133 14.49 -8.32 13.32
N GLU A 134 13.55 -7.75 14.09
CA GLU A 134 12.59 -8.53 14.87
C GLU A 134 11.76 -9.49 14.00
N ARG A 135 11.36 -9.08 12.79
CA ARG A 135 10.61 -9.92 11.85
C ARG A 135 11.44 -11.01 11.18
N ALA A 136 12.74 -10.80 10.97
CA ALA A 136 13.62 -11.79 10.35
C ALA A 136 13.74 -13.08 11.18
N PHE A 137 13.51 -13.00 12.49
CA PHE A 137 13.55 -14.13 13.42
C PHE A 137 12.17 -14.70 13.78
N ALA A 138 11.08 -14.10 13.30
CA ALA A 138 9.74 -14.53 13.63
C ALA A 138 9.27 -15.70 12.74
N VAL A 139 8.76 -16.77 13.35
CA VAL A 139 8.11 -17.87 12.62
C VAL A 139 6.89 -17.31 11.89
N GLU A 140 6.88 -17.42 10.56
CA GLU A 140 6.02 -16.66 9.64
C GLU A 140 4.55 -16.59 10.09
N ARG A 141 3.97 -17.68 10.61
CA ARG A 141 2.55 -17.76 11.01
C ARG A 141 2.22 -17.16 12.39
N GLU A 142 3.16 -17.05 13.32
CA GLU A 142 2.88 -16.55 14.67
C GLU A 142 2.85 -15.02 14.72
N PHE A 143 3.68 -14.35 13.92
CA PHE A 143 3.69 -12.90 13.79
C PHE A 143 2.34 -12.36 13.29
N PHE A 144 1.72 -13.01 12.30
CA PHE A 144 0.40 -12.61 11.77
C PHE A 144 -0.75 -12.77 12.77
N ARG A 145 -0.64 -13.69 13.73
CA ARG A 145 -1.65 -13.87 14.79
C ARG A 145 -1.61 -12.73 15.81
N ALA A 146 -0.41 -12.25 16.14
CA ALA A 146 -0.19 -11.21 17.15
C ALA A 146 -0.25 -9.78 16.56
N ALA A 147 0.10 -9.61 15.28
CA ALA A 147 0.06 -8.31 14.63
C ALA A 147 -1.38 -7.76 14.63
N ARG A 148 -1.57 -6.56 15.19
CA ARG A 148 -2.84 -5.83 15.17
C ARG A 148 -3.11 -5.24 13.77
N ILE A 149 -3.11 -6.09 12.75
CA ILE A 149 -3.61 -5.80 11.39
C ILE A 149 -5.13 -5.77 11.46
N THR A 150 -5.65 -4.72 12.10
CA THR A 150 -7.09 -4.51 12.18
C THR A 150 -7.44 -3.61 11.01
N PRO A 151 -8.34 -4.02 10.10
CA PRO A 151 -8.77 -3.16 9.01
C PRO A 151 -9.41 -1.90 9.61
N ARG A 152 -8.73 -0.76 9.51
CA ARG A 152 -9.21 0.52 10.09
C ARG A 152 -10.06 1.34 9.13
N TYR A 153 -10.09 0.96 7.85
CA TYR A 153 -10.71 1.73 6.80
C TYR A 153 -11.85 0.95 6.15
N LEU A 154 -13.09 1.43 6.31
CA LEU A 154 -14.28 0.82 5.71
C LEU A 154 -14.16 0.74 4.17
N SER A 155 -13.46 1.69 3.55
CA SER A 155 -13.15 1.69 2.11
C SER A 155 -12.40 0.44 1.67
N VAL A 156 -11.43 -0.03 2.48
CA VAL A 156 -10.64 -1.24 2.22
C VAL A 156 -11.52 -2.47 2.33
N ILE A 157 -12.28 -2.59 3.43
CA ILE A 157 -13.15 -3.74 3.68
C ILE A 157 -14.19 -3.86 2.57
N LYS A 158 -14.88 -2.76 2.26
CA LYS A 158 -15.90 -2.74 1.22
C LYS A 158 -15.33 -3.16 -0.12
N TRP A 159 -14.21 -2.56 -0.53
CA TRP A 159 -13.61 -2.90 -1.82
C TRP A 159 -13.13 -4.35 -1.88
N ALA A 160 -12.57 -4.87 -0.79
CA ALA A 160 -12.15 -6.27 -0.72
C ALA A 160 -13.33 -7.24 -0.92
N VAL A 161 -14.44 -7.00 -0.22
CA VAL A 161 -15.67 -7.80 -0.36
C VAL A 161 -16.22 -7.71 -1.78
N ASP A 162 -16.32 -6.51 -2.33
CA ASP A 162 -16.83 -6.27 -3.69
C ASP A 162 -15.95 -6.93 -4.78
N ASN A 163 -14.71 -7.33 -4.45
CA ASN A 163 -13.72 -7.86 -5.38
C ASN A 163 -13.21 -9.27 -5.04
N ASP A 164 -13.88 -10.00 -4.13
CA ASP A 164 -13.47 -11.35 -3.70
C ASP A 164 -12.00 -11.42 -3.23
N LEU A 165 -11.63 -10.51 -2.34
CA LEU A 165 -10.31 -10.44 -1.72
C LEU A 165 -10.42 -10.59 -0.19
N PRO A 166 -9.35 -11.05 0.48
CA PRO A 166 -9.30 -11.08 1.93
C PRO A 166 -9.60 -9.71 2.56
N SER A 167 -10.68 -9.63 3.35
CA SER A 167 -11.16 -8.40 3.99
C SER A 167 -10.91 -8.33 5.49
N GLY A 168 -10.52 -9.45 6.12
CA GLY A 168 -10.30 -9.60 7.55
C GLY A 168 -8.90 -10.11 7.90
N LYS A 169 -8.72 -10.54 9.16
CA LYS A 169 -7.51 -11.27 9.58
C LYS A 169 -7.42 -12.62 8.84
N PRO A 170 -6.21 -13.16 8.60
CA PRO A 170 -6.08 -14.51 8.07
C PRO A 170 -6.87 -15.52 8.92
N ALA A 171 -7.53 -16.47 8.26
CA ALA A 171 -8.31 -17.52 8.92
C ALA A 171 -7.41 -18.36 9.85
N ARG A 172 -7.92 -18.82 10.99
CA ARG A 172 -7.16 -19.76 11.83
C ARG A 172 -7.04 -21.09 11.07
N PRO A 173 -5.96 -21.87 11.24
CA PRO A 173 -5.85 -23.20 10.62
C PRO A 173 -7.03 -24.14 10.92
N SER A 174 -7.73 -23.94 12.04
CA SER A 174 -8.97 -24.64 12.39
C SER A 174 -10.15 -24.31 11.47
N ASP A 175 -10.16 -23.10 10.90
CA ASP A 175 -11.27 -22.53 10.15
C ASP A 175 -11.16 -22.84 8.66
N ALA A 176 -9.94 -23.10 8.16
CA ALA A 176 -9.68 -23.53 6.77
C ALA A 176 -10.32 -24.90 6.44
N LYS A 177 -10.53 -25.77 7.44
CA LYS A 177 -11.27 -27.05 7.28
C LYS A 177 -12.80 -26.87 7.15
N ARG A 178 -13.32 -25.65 7.27
CA ARG A 178 -14.77 -25.35 7.20
C ARG A 178 -15.18 -24.57 5.94
N MET A 179 -14.26 -24.26 5.04
CA MET A 179 -14.63 -23.60 3.79
C MET A 179 -15.20 -24.66 2.83
N PRO A 180 -16.43 -24.49 2.31
CA PRO A 180 -16.99 -25.46 1.38
C PRO A 180 -16.12 -25.48 0.11
N GLU A 181 -15.70 -26.68 -0.29
CA GLU A 181 -15.15 -26.92 -1.62
C GLU A 181 -16.20 -26.43 -2.63
N LYS A 182 -15.80 -25.49 -3.50
CA LYS A 182 -16.60 -25.11 -4.67
C LYS A 182 -16.39 -26.14 -5.77
#